data_AF-A0A6H5KA72-F1
#
_entry.id   AF-A0A6H5KA72-F1
#
_cell.length_a   1.000
_cell.length_b   1.000
_cell.length_c   1.000
_cell.angle_alpha   90.00
_cell.angle_beta   90.00
_cell.angle_gamma   90.00
#
_symmetry.space_group_name_H-M   'P 1'
#
loop_
_entity.id
_entity.type
_entity.pdbx_description
1 polymer ?
#
loop_
_entity_poly.entity_id
_entity_poly.type
_entity_poly.pdbx_seq_one_letter_code
_entity_poly.pdbx_strand_id
1 'polypeptide(L)' 'MLVFYSFWQVPIFSLPQEWLWCESWCSDGSKAEAKTIDLCNNPQVIIE' A
#
# COMPACT_ATOMS: atom_id res chain seq x y z
N MET A 1 0.43 0.02 12.34
CA MET A 1 1.07 -0.88 13.34
C MET A 1 0.06 -1.43 14.34
N LEU A 2 -0.70 -0.59 15.07
CA LEU A 2 -1.75 -1.06 16.00
C LEU A 2 -2.78 -2.00 15.35
N VAL A 3 -3.24 -1.66 14.14
CA VAL A 3 -4.19 -2.47 13.37
C VAL A 3 -3.68 -3.90 13.13
N PHE A 4 -2.38 -4.09 12.84
CA PHE A 4 -1.80 -5.42 12.64
C PHE A 4 -1.72 -6.23 13.94
N TYR A 5 -1.45 -5.60 15.09
CA TYR A 5 -1.45 -6.28 16.38
C TYR A 5 -2.83 -6.78 16.79
N SER A 6 -3.89 -6.10 16.36
CA SER A 6 -5.27 -6.47 16.68
C SER A 6 -5.87 -7.54 15.77
N PHE A 7 -5.15 -8.06 14.76
CA PHE A 7 -5.71 -9.01 13.77
C PHE A 7 -6.39 -10.24 14.41
N TRP A 8 -5.85 -10.74 15.53
CA TRP A 8 -6.41 -11.89 16.23
C TRP A 8 -7.70 -11.58 17.01
N GLN A 9 -7.90 -10.32 17.41
CA GLN A 9 -9.04 -9.88 18.22
C GLN A 9 -10.13 -9.21 17.38
N VAL A 10 -9.74 -8.58 16.28
CA VAL A 10 -10.61 -7.87 15.35
C VAL A 10 -10.37 -8.45 13.96
N PRO A 11 -11.39 -9.04 13.31
CA PRO A 11 -11.22 -9.62 11.98
C PRO A 11 -10.88 -8.52 10.97
N ILE A 12 -9.84 -8.75 10.18
CA ILE A 12 -9.41 -7.87 9.10
C ILE A 12 -9.48 -8.65 7.79
N PHE A 13 -10.15 -8.08 6.81
CA PHE A 13 -10.23 -8.65 5.47
C PHE A 13 -9.26 -7.92 4.55
N SER A 14 -8.50 -8.69 3.76
CA SER A 14 -7.62 -8.13 2.74
C SER A 14 -8.45 -7.66 1.55
N LEU A 15 -8.20 -6.43 1.10
CA LEU A 15 -8.68 -6.00 -0.20
C LEU A 15 -7.75 -6.54 -1.30
N PRO A 16 -8.27 -6.77 -2.52
CA PRO A 16 -7.45 -7.06 -3.69
C PRO A 16 -6.37 -5.98 -3.93
N GLN A 17 -5.26 -6.36 -4.55
CA GLN A 17 -4.08 -5.49 -4.71
C GLN A 17 -4.40 -4.19 -5.47
N GLU A 18 -5.36 -4.20 -6.39
CA GLU A 18 -5.65 -3.01 -7.20
C GLU A 18 -6.25 -1.84 -6.40
N TRP A 19 -6.68 -2.07 -5.15
CA TRP A 19 -7.22 -1.01 -4.31
C TRP A 19 -6.19 -0.03 -3.75
N LEU A 20 -4.90 -0.39 -3.78
CA LEU A 20 -3.82 0.46 -3.30
C LEU A 20 -2.58 0.27 -4.17
N TRP A 21 -2.20 1.32 -4.88
CA TRP A 21 -0.96 1.37 -5.65
C TRP A 21 -0.05 2.46 -5.09
N CYS A 22 1.26 2.20 -5.03
CA CYS A 22 2.25 3.20 -4.68
C CYS A 22 3.58 2.96 -5.42
N GLU A 23 4.24 4.04 -5.84
CA GLU A 23 5.40 3.99 -6.75
C GLU A 23 6.58 3.21 -6.17
N SER A 24 6.81 3.31 -4.86
CA SER A 24 7.98 2.68 -4.23
C SER A 24 7.87 1.15 -4.14
N TRP A 25 6.66 0.60 -4.08
CA TRP A 25 6.43 -0.82 -3.74
C TRP A 25 5.62 -1.59 -4.79
N CYS A 26 5.03 -0.90 -5.76
CA CYS A 26 4.26 -1.50 -6.84
C CYS A 26 4.96 -1.28 -8.18
N SER A 27 4.80 -2.23 -9.11
CA SER A 27 5.34 -2.07 -10.47
C SER A 27 4.52 -1.06 -11.28
N ASP A 28 5.15 -0.42 -12.27
CA ASP A 28 4.44 0.50 -13.17
C ASP A 28 3.36 -0.21 -14.00
N GLY A 29 3.55 -1.49 -14.31
CA GLY A 29 2.57 -2.29 -15.04
C GLY A 29 1.24 -2.43 -14.30
N SER A 30 1.24 -2.47 -12.97
CA SER A 30 0.00 -2.56 -12.18
C SER A 30 -0.70 -1.21 -11.97
N LYS A 31 -0.06 -0.10 -12.34
CA LYS A 31 -0.63 1.25 -12.21
C LYS A 31 -1.90 1.43 -13.04
N ALA A 32 -2.00 0.75 -14.18
CA ALA A 32 -3.17 0.81 -15.05
C ALA A 32 -4.42 0.20 -14.42
N GLU A 33 -4.26 -0.75 -13.49
CA GLU A 33 -5.36 -1.44 -12.82
C GLU A 33 -5.74 -0.76 -11.49
N ALA A 34 -4.93 0.18 -11.01
CA ALA A 34 -5.06 0.81 -9.71
C ALA A 34 -6.35 1.64 -9.58
N LYS A 35 -7.07 1.41 -8.48
CA LYS A 35 -8.28 2.16 -8.09
C LYS A 35 -7.96 3.37 -7.21
N THR A 36 -6.89 3.27 -6.42
CA THR A 36 -6.39 4.36 -5.56
C THR A 36 -4.87 4.41 -5.64
N ILE A 37 -4.33 5.63 -5.70
CA ILE A 37 -2.90 5.90 -5.74
C ILE A 37 -2.50 6.59 -4.45
N ASP A 38 -1.58 5.97 -3.72
CA ASP A 38 -0.90 6.57 -2.58
C ASP A 38 0.49 7.06 -3.02
N LEU A 39 0.75 8.35 -2.82
CA LEU A 39 2.06 8.96 -3.05
C LEU A 39 2.93 8.70 -1.81
N CYS A 40 3.30 7.44 -1.64
CA CYS A 40 4.03 7.01 -0.46
C CYS A 40 5.44 7.61 -0.44
N ASN A 41 5.89 7.94 0.77
CA ASN A 41 7.22 8.51 0.98
C ASN A 41 8.31 7.45 0.76
N ASN A 42 9.19 7.69 -0.22
CA ASN A 42 10.38 6.86 -0.41
C ASN A 42 11.57 7.44 0.38
N PRO A 43 12.12 6.72 1.38
CA PRO A 43 13.27 7.20 2.13
C PRO A 43 14.52 7.46 1.27
N GLN A 44 14.62 6.86 0.07
CA GLN A 44 15.73 7.12 -0.86
C GLN A 44 15.59 8.45 -1.61
N VAL A 45 14.36 8.93 -1.83
CA VAL A 45 14.09 10.18 -2.56
C VAL A 45 14.03 11.38 -1.62
N ILE A 46 13.66 11.17 -0.35
CA ILE A 46 13.48 12.24 0.64
C ILE A 46 14.80 12.66 1.32
N ILE A 47 15.86 11.87 1.17
CA ILE A 47 17.22 12.21 1.65
C ILE A 47 18.08 12.94 0.60
N GLU A 48 17.49 13.37 -0.51
CA GLU A 48 18.04 14.38 -1.41
C GLU A 48 17.52 15.79 -1.08
#